data_AF-A0A0L0QLD8-F1
#
_entry.id   AF-A0A0L0QLD8-F1
#
_cell.length_a   1.000
_cell.length_b   1.000
_cell.length_c   1.000
_cell.angle_alpha   90.00
_cell.angle_beta   90.00
_cell.angle_gamma   90.00
#
_symmetry.space_group_name_H-M   'P 1'
#
loop_
_entity.id
_entity.type
_entity.pdbx_description
1 polymer ?
#
loop_
_entity_poly.entity_id
_entity_poly.type
_entity_poly.pdbx_seq_one_letter_code
_entity_poly.pdbx_strand_id
1 'polypeptide(L)'
;MTKLLTTGEMIDRLKVGEIAQDKNGATVRRGNHGLETREGRFINCNYLFLSQKWRILPIYASFDEAMKALKDGKTVAYLDDFGNRNPIKKETALGAIKPLVVDFEYLFNADWVILDD
;
A
#
# COMPACT_ATOMS: atom_id res chain seq x y z
N MET A 1 -13.12 -4.72 -4.21
CA MET A 1 -13.11 -3.46 -4.99
C MET A 1 -12.49 -2.35 -4.15
N THR A 2 -11.37 -1.77 -4.58
CA THR A 2 -10.81 -0.57 -3.94
C THR A 2 -11.69 0.63 -4.27
N LYS A 3 -12.20 1.32 -3.25
CA LYS A 3 -13.06 2.51 -3.41
C LYS A 3 -12.32 3.59 -4.19
N LEU A 4 -12.93 4.08 -5.27
CA LEU A 4 -12.46 5.26 -5.98
C LEU A 4 -12.82 6.52 -5.21
N LEU A 5 -11.81 7.33 -4.92
CA LEU A 5 -11.88 8.59 -4.18
C LEU A 5 -11.93 9.77 -5.16
N THR A 6 -12.59 10.85 -4.76
CA THR A 6 -12.35 12.17 -5.37
C THR A 6 -10.93 12.65 -5.07
N THR A 7 -10.43 13.63 -5.83
CA THR A 7 -9.13 14.23 -5.55
C THR A 7 -9.04 14.83 -4.14
N GLY A 8 -10.11 15.47 -3.65
CA GLY A 8 -10.16 15.98 -2.27
C GLY A 8 -10.06 14.86 -1.23
N GLU A 9 -10.93 13.84 -1.32
CA GLU A 9 -10.87 12.69 -0.41
C GLU A 9 -9.54 11.94 -0.46
N MET A 10 -8.89 11.88 -1.63
CA MET A 10 -7.56 11.30 -1.77
C MET A 10 -6.52 12.14 -1.03
N ILE A 11 -6.52 13.46 -1.21
CA ILE A 11 -5.58 14.38 -0.54
C ILE A 11 -5.71 14.28 0.98
N ASP A 12 -6.94 14.17 1.50
CA ASP A 12 -7.22 14.08 2.93
C ASP A 12 -6.74 12.75 3.54
N ARG A 13 -6.64 11.69 2.74
CA ARG A 13 -6.31 10.33 3.20
C ARG A 13 -4.88 9.90 2.89
N LEU A 14 -4.27 10.44 1.84
CA LEU A 14 -2.96 10.03 1.36
C LEU A 14 -1.86 10.51 2.32
N LYS A 15 -1.22 9.57 3.01
CA LYS A 15 -0.13 9.84 3.96
C LYS A 15 1.19 10.10 3.22
N VAL A 16 2.11 10.82 3.87
CA VAL A 16 3.45 11.08 3.32
C VAL A 16 4.13 9.76 2.94
N GLY A 17 4.64 9.69 1.71
CA GLY A 17 5.27 8.50 1.13
C GLY A 17 4.29 7.58 0.38
N GLU A 18 2.99 7.67 0.63
CA GLU A 18 1.99 6.86 -0.08
C GLU A 18 1.77 7.36 -1.52
N ILE A 19 1.30 6.44 -2.36
CA ILE A 19 1.01 6.67 -3.77
C ILE A 19 -0.49 6.51 -4.02
N ALA A 20 -1.08 7.42 -4.78
CA ALA A 20 -2.39 7.24 -5.38
C ALA A 20 -2.27 7.05 -6.89
N GLN A 21 -3.17 6.29 -7.49
CA GLN A 21 -3.25 6.04 -8.91
C GLN A 21 -4.63 6.38 -9.46
N ASP A 22 -4.69 7.00 -10.63
CA ASP A 22 -5.94 7.24 -11.35
C ASP A 22 -6.36 6.02 -12.20
N LYS A 23 -7.52 6.11 -12.86
CA LYS A 23 -8.02 5.04 -13.74
C LYS A 23 -7.17 4.79 -14.99
N ASN A 24 -6.35 5.76 -15.40
CA ASN A 24 -5.52 5.69 -16.61
C ASN A 24 -4.09 5.23 -16.29
N GLY A 25 -3.78 4.97 -15.01
CA GLY A 25 -2.48 4.51 -14.54
C GLY A 25 -1.53 5.63 -14.08
N ALA A 26 -1.94 6.90 -14.15
CA ALA A 26 -1.14 8.01 -13.65
C ALA A 26 -1.02 7.93 -12.13
N THR A 27 0.19 8.18 -11.61
CA THR A 27 0.46 8.08 -10.17
C THR A 27 0.90 9.42 -9.59
N VAL A 28 0.50 9.65 -8.35
CA VAL A 28 0.96 10.77 -7.52
C VAL A 28 1.41 10.25 -6.16
N ARG A 29 2.45 10.85 -5.61
CA ARG A 29 2.95 10.57 -4.26
C ARG A 29 2.65 11.75 -3.36
N ARG A 30 2.37 11.50 -2.07
CA ARG A 30 2.38 12.57 -1.06
C ARG A 30 3.82 12.80 -0.59
N GLY A 31 4.40 13.94 -0.98
CA GLY A 31 5.64 14.45 -0.41
C GLY A 31 5.39 15.26 0.86
N ASN A 32 6.47 15.75 1.48
CA ASN A 32 6.39 16.58 2.69
C ASN A 32 5.70 17.94 2.47
N HIS A 33 5.67 18.43 1.23
CA HIS A 33 5.17 19.76 0.89
C HIS A 33 3.96 19.75 -0.05
N GLY A 34 3.39 18.58 -0.35
CA GLY A 34 2.24 18.45 -1.24
C GLY A 34 2.27 17.17 -2.07
N LEU A 35 1.54 17.18 -3.19
CA LEU A 35 1.55 16.07 -4.14
C LEU A 35 2.66 16.25 -5.16
N GLU A 36 3.34 15.16 -5.48
CA GLU A 36 4.46 15.12 -6.41
C GLU A 36 4.41 13.89 -7.33
N THR A 37 5.08 13.97 -8.48
CA THR A 37 5.35 12.82 -9.33
C THR A 37 6.37 11.89 -8.67
N ARG A 38 6.56 10.69 -9.24
CA ARG A 38 7.64 9.77 -8.82
C ARG A 38 9.05 10.40 -8.92
N GLU A 39 9.23 11.37 -9.80
CA GLU A 39 10.48 12.13 -9.98
C GLU A 39 10.61 13.32 -9.02
N GLY A 40 9.65 13.53 -8.11
CA GLY A 40 9.67 14.63 -7.13
C GLY A 40 9.23 15.98 -7.69
N ARG A 41 8.54 16.02 -8.84
CA ARG A 41 7.99 17.27 -9.39
C ARG A 41 6.61 17.55 -8.80
N PHE A 42 6.37 18.77 -8.33
CA PHE A 42 5.07 19.15 -7.79
C PHE A 42 3.94 19.01 -8.82
N ILE A 43 2.81 18.48 -8.37
CA ILE A 43 1.60 18.34 -9.19
C ILE A 43 0.83 19.66 -9.17
N ASN A 44 0.54 20.20 -10.36
CA ASN A 44 -0.40 21.29 -10.50
C ASN A 44 -1.84 20.75 -10.41
N CYS A 45 -2.56 21.15 -9.36
CA CYS A 45 -3.95 20.75 -9.11
C CYS A 45 -4.94 21.57 -9.96
N ASN A 46 -4.83 21.46 -11.29
CA ASN A 46 -5.75 22.09 -12.21
C ASN A 46 -7.11 21.35 -12.29
N TYR A 47 -8.07 21.92 -13.03
CA TYR A 47 -9.41 21.33 -13.18
C TYR A 47 -9.39 19.87 -13.67
N LEU A 48 -8.51 19.52 -14.60
CA LEU A 48 -8.39 18.16 -15.10
C LEU A 48 -7.99 17.20 -13.98
N PHE A 49 -6.99 17.56 -13.18
CA PHE A 49 -6.54 16.78 -12.02
C PHE A 49 -7.64 16.64 -10.95
N LEU A 50 -8.36 17.72 -10.66
CA LEU A 50 -9.44 17.72 -9.67
C LEU A 50 -10.64 16.85 -10.09
N SER A 51 -10.85 16.66 -11.40
CA SER A 51 -11.91 15.79 -11.94
C SER A 51 -11.58 14.29 -11.91
N GLN A 52 -10.33 13.92 -11.60
CA GLN A 52 -9.90 12.53 -11.58
C GLN A 52 -10.45 11.76 -10.37
N LYS A 53 -10.48 10.44 -10.53
CA LYS A 53 -10.82 9.50 -9.46
C LYS A 53 -9.58 8.67 -9.15
N TRP A 54 -9.32 8.51 -7.87
CA TRP A 54 -8.06 7.96 -7.37
C TRP A 54 -8.29 6.72 -6.52
N ARG A 55 -7.34 5.79 -6.57
CA ARG A 55 -7.18 4.74 -5.57
C ARG A 55 -5.84 4.94 -4.87
N ILE A 56 -5.84 4.92 -3.54
CA ILE A 56 -4.58 4.87 -2.79
C ILE A 56 -4.02 3.46 -2.95
N LEU A 57 -2.82 3.36 -3.49
CA LEU A 57 -2.11 2.09 -3.61
C LEU A 57 -1.57 1.71 -2.23
N PRO A 58 -1.61 0.42 -1.86
CA PRO A 58 -0.88 -0.04 -0.71
C PRO A 58 0.61 0.29 -0.86
N ILE A 59 1.29 0.66 0.22
CA ILE A 59 2.76 0.67 0.22
C ILE A 59 3.19 -0.79 0.21
N TYR A 60 3.64 -1.24 -0.96
CA TYR A 60 4.15 -2.58 -1.11
C TYR A 60 5.55 -2.68 -0.49
N ALA A 61 5.73 -3.63 0.40
CA ALA A 61 7.01 -4.01 0.98
C ALA A 61 7.48 -5.32 0.32
N SER A 62 8.79 -5.53 0.25
CA SER A 62 9.33 -6.86 0.02
C SER A 62 9.05 -7.78 1.20
N PHE A 63 9.16 -9.09 1.00
CA PHE A 63 9.08 -10.07 2.09
C PHE A 63 10.03 -9.73 3.24
N ASP A 64 11.29 -9.38 2.94
CA ASP A 64 12.29 -9.05 3.96
C ASP A 64 11.93 -7.79 4.75
N GLU A 65 11.44 -6.75 4.08
CA GLU A 65 10.97 -5.52 4.73
C GLU A 65 9.74 -5.78 5.61
N ALA A 66 8.80 -6.60 5.13
CA ALA A 66 7.62 -6.99 5.90
C ALA A 66 8.01 -7.82 7.12
N MET A 67 8.92 -8.79 6.98
CA MET A 67 9.39 -9.59 8.11
C MET A 67 10.19 -8.77 9.12
N LYS A 68 10.96 -7.77 8.66
CA LYS A 68 11.62 -6.81 9.55
C LYS A 68 10.60 -5.98 10.33
N ALA A 69 9.62 -5.40 9.65
CA ALA A 69 8.55 -4.63 10.28
C ALA A 69 7.75 -5.47 11.30
N LEU A 70 7.49 -6.74 10.97
CA LEU A 70 6.83 -7.70 11.85
C LEU A 70 7.67 -8.00 13.11
N LYS A 71 8.99 -8.15 12.97
CA LYS A 71 9.91 -8.30 14.13
C LYS A 71 9.88 -7.07 15.02
N ASP A 72 9.81 -5.88 14.42
CA ASP A 72 9.69 -4.58 15.09
C ASP A 72 8.30 -4.35 15.73
N GLY A 73 7.38 -5.32 15.60
CA GLY A 73 6.08 -5.31 16.25
C GLY A 73 4.97 -4.65 15.45
N LYS A 74 5.21 -4.28 14.19
CA LYS A 74 4.16 -3.77 13.29
C LYS A 74 3.29 -4.91 12.76
N THR A 75 2.06 -4.59 12.42
CA THR A 75 1.18 -5.49 11.66
C THR A 75 1.57 -5.43 10.18
N VAL A 76 1.71 -6.57 9.53
CA VAL A 76 1.93 -6.66 8.07
C VAL A 76 0.85 -7.51 7.42
N ALA A 77 0.63 -7.39 6.12
CA ALA A 77 -0.27 -8.27 5.39
C ALA A 77 0.33 -8.63 4.04
N TYR A 78 0.14 -9.87 3.58
CA TYR A 78 0.34 -10.20 2.18
C TYR A 78 -1.00 -10.12 1.44
N LEU A 79 -0.95 -9.80 0.15
CA LEU A 79 -2.11 -9.83 -0.73
C LEU A 79 -2.22 -11.22 -1.37
N ASP A 80 -3.42 -11.80 -1.32
CA ASP A 80 -3.71 -13.00 -2.11
C ASP A 80 -3.93 -12.67 -3.60
N ASP A 81 -4.10 -13.69 -4.43
CA ASP A 81 -4.33 -13.56 -5.88
C ASP A 81 -5.60 -12.76 -6.23
N PHE A 82 -6.52 -12.62 -5.25
CA PHE A 82 -7.75 -11.85 -5.39
C PHE A 82 -7.61 -10.41 -4.84
N GLY A 83 -6.42 -10.04 -4.34
CA GLY A 83 -6.12 -8.74 -3.75
C GLY A 83 -6.70 -8.56 -2.34
N ASN A 84 -7.08 -9.63 -1.65
CA ASN A 84 -7.46 -9.57 -0.23
C ASN A 84 -6.20 -9.49 0.64
N ARG A 85 -6.27 -8.68 1.68
CA ARG A 85 -5.17 -8.54 2.66
C ARG A 85 -5.29 -9.63 3.72
N ASN A 86 -4.24 -10.40 3.90
CA ASN A 86 -4.12 -11.43 4.93
C ASN A 86 -3.14 -10.95 6.01
N PRO A 87 -3.64 -10.30 7.08
CA PRO A 87 -2.79 -9.70 8.11
C PRO A 87 -2.10 -10.76 8.98
N ILE A 88 -0.82 -10.53 9.25
CA ILE A 88 0.03 -11.31 10.15
C ILE A 88 0.47 -10.40 11.29
N LYS A 89 0.15 -10.83 12.51
CA LYS A 89 0.64 -10.21 13.75
C LYS A 89 1.81 -11.03 14.28
N LYS A 90 2.70 -10.37 15.04
CA LYS A 90 3.91 -10.99 15.63
C LYS A 90 3.57 -12.23 16.46
N GLU A 91 2.49 -12.16 17.23
CA GLU A 91 1.96 -13.26 18.06
C GLU A 91 1.50 -14.47 17.23
N THR A 92 0.96 -14.21 16.04
CA THR A 92 0.50 -15.23 15.09
C THR A 92 1.67 -15.87 14.34
N ALA A 93 2.70 -15.09 13.99
CA ALA A 93 3.88 -15.57 13.27
C ALA A 93 4.69 -16.63 14.04
N LEU A 94 4.69 -16.57 15.37
CA LEU A 94 5.40 -17.52 16.24
C LEU A 94 4.82 -18.95 16.25
N GLY A 95 3.61 -19.16 15.70
CA GLY A 95 2.99 -20.50 15.65
C GLY A 95 2.12 -20.81 14.43
N ALA A 96 1.84 -19.84 13.55
CA ALA A 96 0.81 -19.97 12.50
C ALA A 96 1.34 -19.99 11.06
N ILE A 97 2.64 -19.81 10.81
CA ILE A 97 3.24 -20.29 9.54
C ILE A 97 3.41 -21.81 9.66
N LYS A 98 2.32 -22.50 10.01
CA LYS A 98 2.23 -23.94 9.82
C LYS A 98 2.08 -24.16 8.32
N PRO A 99 2.84 -25.08 7.72
CA PRO A 99 2.93 -25.31 6.27
C PRO A 99 1.65 -25.90 5.64
N LEU A 100 0.48 -25.69 6.23
CA LEU A 100 -0.76 -26.37 5.86
C LEU A 100 -1.71 -25.53 5.00
N VAL A 101 -1.42 -24.26 4.70
CA VAL A 101 -2.34 -23.41 3.91
C VAL A 101 -1.65 -22.55 2.85
N VAL A 102 -0.39 -22.15 3.02
CA VAL A 102 0.30 -21.26 2.06
C VAL A 102 1.76 -21.70 1.88
N ASP A 103 2.18 -21.85 0.62
CA ASP A 103 3.56 -22.17 0.24
C ASP A 103 4.51 -21.04 0.66
N PHE A 104 5.69 -21.39 1.17
CA PHE A 104 6.71 -20.41 1.52
C PHE A 104 7.19 -19.64 0.28
N GLU A 105 7.28 -20.32 -0.88
CA GLU A 105 7.62 -19.66 -2.14
C GLU A 105 6.56 -18.63 -2.55
N TYR A 106 5.28 -18.93 -2.29
CA TYR A 106 4.19 -17.98 -2.49
C TYR A 106 4.36 -16.75 -1.58
N LEU A 107 4.58 -16.97 -0.29
CA LEU A 107 4.76 -15.87 0.67
C LEU A 107 5.98 -15.00 0.35
N PHE A 108 7.08 -15.61 -0.09
CA PHE A 108 8.30 -14.88 -0.43
C PHE A 108 8.08 -13.95 -1.64
N ASN A 109 7.28 -14.38 -2.61
CA ASN A 109 7.00 -13.64 -3.83
C ASN A 109 5.71 -12.80 -3.77
N ALA A 110 4.97 -12.87 -2.67
CA ALA A 110 3.73 -12.12 -2.51
C ALA A 110 3.97 -10.61 -2.38
N ASP A 111 2.95 -9.85 -2.75
CA ASP A 111 2.89 -8.42 -2.49
C ASP A 111 2.60 -8.18 -1.01
N TRP A 112 3.60 -7.73 -0.24
CA TRP A 112 3.42 -7.40 1.17
C TRP A 112 3.05 -5.95 1.37
N VAL A 113 2.36 -5.64 2.47
CA VAL A 113 2.06 -4.28 2.90
C VAL A 113 2.30 -4.18 4.40
N ILE A 114 2.88 -3.08 4.84
CA ILE A 114 3.00 -2.76 6.27
C ILE A 114 1.76 -1.95 6.64
N LEU A 115 1.01 -2.41 7.63
CA LEU A 115 -0.17 -1.73 8.13
C LEU A 115 0.26 -0.81 9.27
N ASP A 116 0.03 0.49 9.11
CA ASP A 116 0.09 1.42 10.23
C ASP A 116 -1.17 1.18 11.08
N ASP A 117 -0.98 0.65 12.29
CA ASP A 117 -1.99 0.68 13.35
C ASP A 117 -2.15 2.10 13.93
#